data_AF-A0A5C8FUU7-F1
#
_entry.id   AF-A0A5C8FUU7-F1
#
_cell.length_a   1.000
_cell.length_b   1.000
_cell.length_c   1.000
_cell.angle_alpha   90.00
_cell.angle_beta   90.00
_cell.angle_gamma   90.00
#
_symmetry.space_group_name_H-M   'P 1'
#
loop_
_entity.id
_entity.type
_entity.pdbx_description
1 polymer ?
#
loop_
_entity_poly.entity_id
_entity_poly.type
_entity_poly.pdbx_seq_one_letter_code
_entity_poly.pdbx_strand_id
1 'polypeptide(L)'
;MRNFDDIIEATREDLKESEALILRLNKKPLSEEDINHYSKVFGFDSDDAKAGCKPYTKEEKYLLAVNRYCYWHYATSGTKAGMLTQTPN
;
A
#
# COMPACT_ATOMS: atom_id res chain seq x y z
N MET A 1 9.31 -15.33 -1.77
CA MET A 1 8.11 -14.48 -1.87
C MET A 1 8.50 -13.13 -1.29
N ARG A 2 8.19 -12.01 -1.95
CA ARG A 2 8.50 -10.69 -1.42
C ARG A 2 7.56 -10.40 -0.25
N ASN A 3 7.94 -9.57 0.72
CA ASN A 3 7.19 -9.45 1.98
C ASN A 3 5.77 -8.87 1.78
N PHE A 4 5.52 -8.20 0.66
CA PHE A 4 4.26 -7.53 0.39
C PHE A 4 3.46 -8.13 -0.78
N ASP A 5 3.82 -9.32 -1.27
CA ASP A 5 3.10 -9.99 -2.36
C ASP A 5 1.61 -10.17 -2.02
N ASP A 6 1.29 -10.64 -0.82
CA ASP A 6 -0.11 -10.84 -0.39
C ASP A 6 -0.90 -9.51 -0.33
N ILE A 7 -0.22 -8.41 0.02
CA ILE A 7 -0.83 -7.08 0.07
C ILE A 7 -1.10 -6.56 -1.34
N ILE A 8 -0.20 -6.82 -2.29
CA ILE A 8 -0.38 -6.46 -3.70
C ILE A 8 -1.61 -7.15 -4.25
N GLU A 9 -1.74 -8.47 -4.04
CA GLU A 9 -2.88 -9.23 -4.53
C GLU A 9 -4.20 -8.76 -3.89
N ALA A 10 -4.25 -8.63 -2.57
CA ALA A 10 -5.44 -8.12 -1.87
C ALA A 10 -5.82 -6.71 -2.34
N THR A 11 -4.84 -5.81 -2.49
CA THR A 11 -5.10 -4.44 -2.93
C THR A 11 -5.51 -4.38 -4.39
N ARG A 12 -5.04 -5.31 -5.23
CA ARG A 12 -5.47 -5.41 -6.64
C ARG A 12 -6.93 -5.84 -6.74
N GLU A 13 -7.38 -6.78 -5.92
CA GLU A 13 -8.79 -7.19 -5.83
C GLU A 13 -9.68 -6.02 -5.39
N ASP A 14 -9.23 -5.26 -4.38
CA ASP A 14 -9.98 -4.13 -3.78
C ASP A 14 -9.66 -2.77 -4.41
N LEU A 15 -8.97 -2.73 -5.56
CA LEU A 15 -8.38 -1.50 -6.09
C LEU A 15 -9.43 -0.42 -6.34
N LYS A 16 -10.58 -0.79 -6.89
CA LYS A 16 -11.64 0.15 -7.23
C LYS A 16 -12.19 0.86 -5.98
N GLU A 17 -12.36 0.12 -4.89
CA GLU A 17 -12.85 0.67 -3.62
C GLU A 17 -11.79 1.57 -2.97
N SER A 18 -10.53 1.14 -3.04
CA SER A 18 -9.39 1.89 -2.52
C SER A 18 -9.18 3.22 -3.28
N GLU A 19 -9.25 3.21 -4.61
CA GLU A 19 -9.17 4.42 -5.44
C GLU A 19 -10.33 5.38 -5.16
N ALA A 20 -11.55 4.87 -5.05
CA ALA A 20 -12.72 5.68 -4.71
C ALA A 20 -12.56 6.33 -3.32
N LEU A 21 -11.98 5.60 -2.36
CA LEU A 21 -11.68 6.12 -1.03
C LEU A 21 -10.60 7.21 -1.07
N ILE A 22 -9.52 7.01 -1.82
CA ILE A 22 -8.47 8.02 -2.01
C ILE A 22 -9.06 9.29 -2.61
N LEU A 23 -9.86 9.17 -3.68
CA LEU A 23 -10.53 10.32 -4.29
C LEU A 23 -11.46 11.03 -3.31
N ARG A 24 -12.14 10.29 -2.42
CA ARG A 24 -12.97 10.89 -1.38
C ARG A 24 -12.15 11.66 -0.34
N LEU A 25 -10.98 11.16 0.05
CA LEU A 25 -10.15 11.73 1.11
C LEU A 25 -9.21 12.84 0.60
N ASN A 26 -8.49 12.58 -0.49
CA ASN A 26 -7.45 13.44 -1.06
C ASN A 26 -7.96 14.34 -2.19
N LYS A 27 -9.20 14.11 -2.69
CA LYS A 27 -9.79 14.78 -3.88
C LYS A 27 -9.02 14.57 -5.19
N LYS A 28 -7.92 13.82 -5.17
CA LYS A 28 -7.05 13.48 -6.30
C LYS A 28 -6.43 12.08 -6.05
N PRO A 29 -6.07 11.34 -7.11
CA PRO A 29 -5.33 10.09 -6.94
C PRO A 29 -3.95 10.36 -6.31
N LEU A 30 -3.28 9.30 -5.86
CA LEU A 30 -1.92 9.42 -5.33
C LEU A 30 -0.97 9.93 -6.40
N SER A 31 -0.18 10.94 -6.05
CA SER A 31 0.88 11.47 -6.91
C SER A 31 2.14 10.60 -6.84
N GLU A 32 3.06 10.78 -7.78
CA GLU A 32 4.37 10.12 -7.71
C GLU A 32 5.15 10.48 -6.43
N GLU A 33 4.97 11.70 -5.92
CA GLU A 33 5.55 12.12 -4.65
C GLU A 33 4.98 11.32 -3.47
N ASP A 34 3.67 11.07 -3.47
CA ASP A 34 3.02 10.25 -2.44
C ASP A 34 3.55 8.80 -2.49
N ILE A 35 3.62 8.21 -3.69
CA ILE A 35 4.14 6.84 -3.87
C ILE A 35 5.58 6.74 -3.38
N ASN A 36 6.43 7.70 -3.74
CA ASN A 36 7.83 7.75 -3.28
C ASN A 36 7.93 7.96 -1.77
N HIS A 37 7.06 8.78 -1.19
CA HIS A 37 6.98 8.99 0.25
C HIS A 37 6.65 7.67 0.97
N TYR A 38 5.58 6.99 0.57
CA TYR A 38 5.18 5.70 1.14
C TYR A 38 6.26 4.62 0.93
N SER A 39 6.94 4.62 -0.21
CA SER A 39 8.03 3.68 -0.50
C SER A 39 9.20 3.81 0.47
N LYS A 40 9.55 5.04 0.84
CA LYS A 40 10.60 5.32 1.83
C LYS A 40 10.16 5.01 3.25
N VAL A 41 8.96 5.47 3.64
CA VAL A 41 8.46 5.32 5.02
C VAL A 41 8.26 3.85 5.39
N PHE A 42 7.73 3.04 4.47
CA PHE A 42 7.42 1.64 4.72
C PHE A 42 8.47 0.66 4.20
N GLY A 43 9.59 1.19 3.69
CA GLY A 43 10.76 0.39 3.31
C GLY A 43 10.54 -0.54 2.10
N PHE A 44 9.66 -0.19 1.15
CA PHE A 44 9.44 -0.98 -0.07
C PHE A 44 10.77 -1.13 -0.85
N ASP A 45 11.51 -0.02 -0.95
CA ASP A 45 12.81 0.04 -1.64
C ASP A 45 13.93 -0.68 -0.87
N SER A 46 13.77 -0.86 0.46
CA SER A 46 14.72 -1.62 1.27
C SER A 46 14.47 -3.14 1.19
N ASP A 47 13.23 -3.55 0.90
CA ASP A 47 12.91 -4.94 0.59
C ASP A 47 13.44 -5.34 -0.81
N ASP A 48 13.40 -4.41 -1.77
CA ASP A 48 14.06 -4.55 -3.09
C ASP A 48 15.57 -4.86 -2.97
N ALA A 49 16.22 -4.37 -1.91
CA ALA A 49 17.65 -4.51 -1.69
C ALA A 49 18.07 -5.82 -0.98
N LYS A 50 17.11 -6.67 -0.58
CA LYS A 50 17.45 -7.98 0.00
C LYS A 50 17.97 -8.92 -1.08
N ALA A 51 19.16 -9.48 -0.85
CA ALA A 51 19.81 -10.42 -1.77
C ALA A 51 18.85 -11.57 -2.17
N GLY A 52 18.56 -11.67 -3.46
CA GLY A 52 17.70 -12.73 -4.03
C GLY A 52 16.23 -12.36 -4.22
N CYS A 53 15.79 -11.15 -3.89
CA CYS A 53 14.43 -10.68 -4.20
C CYS A 53 14.41 -9.78 -5.45
N LYS A 54 13.36 -9.92 -6.28
CA LYS A 54 13.13 -9.00 -7.40
C LYS A 54 12.56 -7.70 -6.86
N PRO A 55 12.98 -6.53 -7.37
CA PRO A 55 12.42 -5.27 -6.96
C PRO A 55 10.94 -5.17 -7.35
N TYR A 56 10.15 -4.42 -6.57
CA TYR A 56 8.78 -4.08 -6.92
C TYR A 56 8.73 -3.17 -8.16
N THR A 57 7.80 -3.46 -9.06
CA THR A 57 7.50 -2.62 -10.21
C THR A 57 6.82 -1.32 -9.80
N LYS A 58 6.73 -0.36 -10.73
CA LYS A 58 6.01 0.91 -10.49
C LYS A 58 4.55 0.69 -10.10
N GLU A 59 3.88 -0.27 -10.73
CA GLU A 59 2.48 -0.63 -10.43
C GLU A 59 2.35 -1.25 -9.05
N GLU A 60 3.26 -2.14 -8.66
CA GLU A 60 3.24 -2.75 -7.32
C GLU A 60 3.51 -1.72 -6.23
N LYS A 61 4.45 -0.79 -6.46
CA LYS A 61 4.69 0.34 -5.53
C LYS A 61 3.45 1.23 -5.42
N TYR A 62 2.71 1.43 -6.51
CA TYR A 62 1.42 2.12 -6.48
C TYR A 62 0.40 1.39 -5.60
N LEU A 63 0.19 0.09 -5.83
CA LEU A 63 -0.74 -0.72 -5.03
C LEU A 63 -0.37 -0.71 -3.55
N LEU A 64 0.92 -0.84 -3.22
CA LEU A 64 1.39 -0.72 -1.85
C LEU A 64 1.15 0.67 -1.26
N ALA A 65 1.37 1.74 -2.02
CA ALA A 65 1.08 3.10 -1.58
C ALA A 65 -0.41 3.33 -1.34
N VAL A 66 -1.28 2.83 -2.22
CA VAL A 66 -2.74 2.84 -2.06
C VAL A 66 -3.15 2.15 -0.77
N ASN A 67 -2.63 0.95 -0.52
CA ASN A 67 -2.89 0.20 0.70
C ASN A 67 -2.47 1.00 1.95
N ARG A 68 -1.27 1.58 1.96
CA ARG A 68 -0.76 2.35 3.10
C ARG A 68 -1.52 3.65 3.33
N TYR A 69 -1.89 4.35 2.27
CA TYR A 69 -2.73 5.53 2.35
C TYR A 69 -4.09 5.19 2.98
N CYS A 70 -4.76 4.17 2.44
CA CYS A 70 -6.04 3.71 2.97
C CYS A 70 -5.91 3.26 4.44
N TYR A 71 -4.88 2.49 4.78
CA TYR A 71 -4.61 2.08 6.16
C TYR A 71 -4.46 3.29 7.10
N TRP A 72 -3.60 4.26 6.76
CA TRP A 72 -3.32 5.40 7.62
C TRP A 72 -4.56 6.28 7.86
N HIS A 73 -5.34 6.51 6.80
CA HIS A 73 -6.50 7.39 6.85
C HIS A 73 -7.81 6.70 7.28
N TYR A 74 -7.89 5.37 7.26
CA TYR A 74 -9.11 4.62 7.59
C TYR A 74 -8.98 3.71 8.83
N ALA A 75 -7.81 3.11 9.09
CA ALA A 75 -7.63 2.26 10.28
C ALA A 75 -7.75 3.03 11.60
N THR A 76 -7.54 4.35 11.56
CA THR A 76 -7.74 5.26 12.71
C THR A 76 -9.18 5.73 12.88
N SER A 77 -10.08 5.50 11.91
CA SER A 77 -11.46 6.02 11.93
C SER A 77 -12.51 5.05 12.52
N GLY A 78 -12.09 3.94 13.13
CA GLY A 78 -12.97 3.10 13.95
C GLY A 78 -13.74 1.98 13.23
N THR A 79 -13.57 1.82 11.92
CA THR A 79 -14.16 0.68 11.20
C THR A 79 -13.05 -0.25 10.75
N LYS A 80 -12.84 -1.35 11.50
CA LYS A 80 -12.04 -2.51 11.07
C LYS A 80 -12.75 -3.23 9.90
N ALA A 81 -12.93 -2.57 8.77
CA ALA A 81 -13.43 -3.21 7.56
C ALA A 81 -12.25 -3.88 6.86
N GLY A 82 -12.07 -5.17 7.11
CA GLY A 82 -11.45 -6.12 6.18
C GLY A 82 -9.93 -6.14 6.01
N MET A 83 -9.18 -5.10 6.37
CA MET A 83 -7.72 -5.13 6.12
C MET A 83 -6.96 -5.85 7.23
N LEU A 84 -6.32 -6.96 6.83
CA LEU A 84 -5.50 -7.87 7.63
C LEU A 84 -4.76 -7.17 8.77
N THR A 85 -5.05 -7.62 9.99
CA THR A 85 -4.28 -7.26 11.17
C THR A 85 -2.81 -7.63 10.91
N GLN A 86 -1.92 -6.64 10.97
CA GLN A 86 -0.50 -6.94 11.14
C GLN A 86 -0.37 -7.83 12.37
N THR A 87 0.03 -9.08 12.17
CA THR A 87 0.49 -9.95 13.25
C THR A 87 1.67 -9.25 13.92
N PRO A 88 1.58 -8.87 15.20
CA PRO A 88 2.76 -8.46 15.94
C PRO A 88 3.65 -9.69 16.11
N ASN A 89 4.96 -9.47 15.94
CA ASN A 89 6.03 -10.45 16.12
C ASN A 89 5.85 -11.35 17.35
#